data_AF-A0A9X4P0Q4-F1
#
_entry.id   AF-A0A9X4P0Q4-F1
#
_cell.length_a   1.000
_cell.length_b   1.000
_cell.length_c   1.000
_cell.angle_alpha   90.00
_cell.angle_beta   90.00
_cell.angle_gamma   90.00
#
_symmetry.space_group_name_H-M   'P 1'
#
loop_
_entity.id
_entity.type
_entity.pdbx_description
1 polymer ?
#
loop_
_entity_poly.entity_id
_entity_poly.type
_entity_poly.pdbx_seq_one_letter_code
_entity_poly.pdbx_strand_id
1 'polypeptide(L)' 'EEVLSRAAERLKLDPAEVRDRNFYGEPPRDLAPYGQPIRGNRLPRLHAELMASSDYAPRRTEIEAFNRQARFTRRGIGF' A
#
# COMPACT_ATOMS: atom_id res chain seq x y z
N GLU A 1 10.94 -1.82 0.63
CA GLU A 1 9.83 -2.73 0.25
C GLU A 1 9.74 -4.01 1.07
N GLU A 2 10.73 -4.91 1.09
CA GLU A 2 10.57 -6.24 1.73
C GLU A 2 10.12 -6.18 3.21
N VAL A 3 10.65 -5.24 3.99
CA VAL A 3 10.28 -5.06 5.40
C VAL A 3 8.80 -4.69 5.56
N LEU A 4 8.28 -3.80 4.70
CA LEU A 4 6.87 -3.38 4.73
C LEU A 4 5.95 -4.54 4.31
N SER A 5 6.35 -5.33 3.31
CA SER A 5 5.59 -6.52 2.91
C SER A 5 5.53 -7.57 4.03
N ARG A 6 6.66 -7.86 4.69
CA ARG A 6 6.70 -8.78 5.83
C ARG A 6 5.89 -8.26 7.02
N ALA A 7 5.91 -6.95 7.27
CA ALA A 7 5.07 -6.33 8.28
C ALA A 7 3.57 -6.49 7.96
N ALA A 8 3.18 -6.27 6.70
CA ALA A 8 1.80 -6.45 6.23
C ALA A 8 1.35 -7.91 6.42
N GLU A 9 2.17 -8.89 6.02
CA GLU A 9 1.90 -10.31 6.24
C GLU A 9 1.72 -10.64 7.73
N ARG A 10 2.63 -10.14 8.59
CA ARG A 10 2.58 -10.37 10.04
C ARG A 10 1.33 -9.78 10.68
N LEU A 11 0.92 -8.60 10.22
CA LEU A 11 -0.25 -7.86 10.71
C LEU A 11 -1.56 -8.30 10.03
N LYS A 12 -1.50 -9.15 9.00
CA LYS A 12 -2.63 -9.53 8.15
C LYS A 12 -3.35 -8.32 7.54
N LEU A 13 -2.58 -7.28 7.21
CA LEU A 13 -3.05 -6.09 6.53
C LEU A 13 -2.66 -6.13 5.05
N ASP A 14 -3.36 -5.35 4.24
CA ASP A 14 -2.97 -5.20 2.85
C ASP A 14 -1.66 -4.38 2.74
N PRO A 15 -0.69 -4.79 1.92
CA PRO A 15 0.56 -4.05 1.78
C PRO A 15 0.38 -2.59 1.33
N ALA A 16 -0.63 -2.29 0.50
CA ALA A 16 -0.90 -0.91 0.09
C ALA A 16 -1.36 -0.05 1.27
N GLU A 17 -2.18 -0.61 2.17
CA GLU A 17 -2.60 0.04 3.41
C GLU A 17 -1.42 0.31 4.36
N VAL A 18 -0.51 -0.66 4.50
CA VAL A 18 0.69 -0.48 5.33
C VAL A 18 1.59 0.63 4.76
N ARG A 19 1.74 0.71 3.43
CA ARG A 19 2.50 1.79 2.79
C ARG A 19 1.86 3.15 3.04
N ASP A 20 0.56 3.27 2.80
CA ASP A 20 -0.20 4.51 3.00
C ASP A 20 -0.04 5.06 4.41
N ARG A 21 -0.20 4.17 5.41
CA ARG A 21 -0.02 4.52 6.81
C ARG A 21 1.40 4.96 7.17
N ASN A 22 2.42 4.59 6.38
CA ASN A 22 3.83 4.87 6.65
C ASN A 22 4.44 5.99 5.80
N PHE A 23 3.68 6.61 4.88
CA PHE A 23 4.18 7.79 4.17
C PHE A 23 4.53 8.94 5.13
N TYR A 24 5.45 9.82 4.71
CA TYR A 24 5.63 11.09 5.40
C TYR A 24 4.30 11.86 5.44
N GLY A 25 4.09 12.63 6.49
CA GLY A 25 2.83 13.33 6.72
C GLY A 25 3.05 14.72 7.26
N GLU A 26 2.09 15.19 8.04
CA GLU A 26 2.23 16.41 8.82
C GLU A 26 3.20 16.21 9.99
N PRO A 27 3.77 17.30 10.57
CA PRO A 27 4.60 17.22 11.76
C PRO A 27 3.95 16.38 12.86
N PRO A 28 4.70 15.47 13.52
CA PRO A 28 6.15 15.29 13.49
C PRO A 28 6.68 14.30 12.42
N ARG A 29 5.84 13.89 11.47
CA ARG A 29 6.16 12.87 10.45
C ARG A 29 6.65 13.48 9.14
N ASP A 30 7.15 14.70 9.18
CA ASP A 30 7.59 15.49 8.03
C ASP A 30 9.12 15.59 7.92
N LEU A 31 9.88 14.88 8.75
CA LEU A 31 11.33 14.88 8.72
C LEU A 31 11.89 13.59 8.12
N ALA A 32 12.80 13.73 7.16
CA ALA A 32 13.66 12.63 6.71
C ALA A 32 14.59 12.18 7.85
N PRO A 33 15.17 10.96 7.78
CA PRO A 33 16.05 10.42 8.83
C PRO A 33 17.26 11.30 9.18
N TYR A 34 17.71 12.13 8.24
CA TYR A 34 18.83 13.06 8.42
C TYR A 34 18.36 14.50 8.73
N GLY A 35 17.10 14.68 9.14
CA GLY A 35 16.56 15.95 9.64
C GLY A 35 16.07 16.93 8.59
N GLN A 36 16.06 16.57 7.30
CA GLN A 36 15.53 17.43 6.25
C GLN A 36 13.99 17.46 6.28
N PRO A 37 13.35 18.64 6.34
CA PRO A 37 11.90 18.75 6.21
C PRO A 37 11.40 18.39 4.80
N ILE A 38 10.43 17.50 4.74
CA ILE A 38 9.72 17.09 3.54
C ILE A 38 8.58 18.07 3.29
N ARG A 39 8.79 19.00 2.36
CA ARG A 39 7.79 20.01 1.99
C ARG A 39 6.97 19.57 0.78
N GLY A 40 5.67 19.85 0.81
CA GLY A 40 4.78 19.61 -0.32
C GLY A 40 4.64 18.12 -0.68
N ASN A 41 4.53 17.25 0.33
CA ASN A 41 4.35 15.81 0.09
C ASN A 41 3.04 15.53 -0.67
N ARG A 42 3.15 15.11 -1.93
CA ARG A 42 2.01 14.75 -2.78
C ARG A 42 1.70 13.25 -2.79
N LEU A 43 2.51 12.43 -2.12
CA LEU A 43 2.37 10.97 -2.12
C LEU A 43 0.98 10.51 -1.66
N PRO A 44 0.39 11.04 -0.56
CA PRO A 44 -0.95 10.61 -0.13
C PRO A 44 -2.01 10.86 -1.20
N ARG A 45 -1.95 12.03 -1.85
CA ARG A 45 -2.88 12.39 -2.94
C ARG A 45 -2.71 11.47 -4.15
N LEU A 46 -1.48 11.28 -4.61
CA LEU A 46 -1.18 10.42 -5.77
C LEU A 46 -1.56 8.97 -5.51
N HIS A 47 -1.30 8.47 -4.30
CA HIS A 47 -1.70 7.13 -3.89
C HIS A 47 -3.22 6.99 -3.93
N ALA A 48 -3.97 7.91 -3.33
CA ALA A 48 -5.43 7.89 -3.36
C ALA A 48 -5.99 7.92 -4.80
N GLU A 49 -5.44 8.78 -5.67
CA GLU A 49 -5.82 8.87 -7.08
C GLU A 49 -5.53 7.57 -7.84
N LEU A 50 -4.40 6.92 -7.60
CA LEU A 50 -4.03 5.66 -8.24
C LEU A 50 -4.88 4.49 -7.74
N MET A 51 -5.18 4.44 -6.45
CA MET A 51 -6.05 3.41 -5.88
C MET A 51 -7.48 3.51 -6.42
N ALA A 52 -7.99 4.74 -6.60
CA ALA A 52 -9.28 4.99 -7.21
C ALA A 52 -9.30 4.66 -8.71
N SER A 53 -8.35 5.18 -9.49
CA SER A 53 -8.33 5.02 -10.95
C SER A 53 -8.00 3.61 -11.44
N SER A 54 -7.37 2.78 -10.60
CA SER A 54 -7.01 1.40 -10.94
C SER A 54 -8.04 0.35 -10.49
N ASP A 55 -9.14 0.78 -9.85
CA ASP A 55 -10.12 -0.07 -9.18
C ASP A 55 -9.45 -1.10 -8.25
N TYR A 56 -8.48 -0.64 -7.46
CA TYR A 56 -7.62 -1.52 -6.69
C TYR A 56 -8.41 -2.41 -5.73
N ALA A 57 -9.30 -1.82 -4.91
CA ALA A 57 -10.04 -2.55 -3.89
C ALA A 57 -11.02 -3.60 -4.48
N PRO A 58 -11.83 -3.29 -5.52
CA PRO A 58 -12.61 -4.30 -6.24
C PRO A 58 -11.75 -5.44 -6.79
N ARG A 59 -10.67 -5.11 -7.52
CA ARG A 59 -9.78 -6.12 -8.11
C ARG A 59 -9.10 -6.99 -7.07
N ARG A 60 -8.73 -6.42 -5.92
CA ARG A 60 -8.15 -7.17 -4.81
C ARG A 60 -9.14 -8.21 -4.29
N THR A 61 -10.41 -7.83 -4.12
CA THR A 61 -11.49 -8.73 -3.68
C THR A 61 -11.73 -9.85 -4.70
N GLU A 62 -11.75 -9.53 -6.00
CA GLU A 62 -11.88 -10.51 -7.07
C GLU A 62 -10.71 -11.50 -7.12
N ILE A 63 -9.49 -11.01 -6.95
CA ILE A 63 -8.28 -11.85 -6.88
C ILE A 63 -8.36 -12.82 -5.70
N GLU A 64 -8.83 -12.37 -4.53
CA GLU A 64 -9.02 -13.26 -3.39
C GLU A 64 -10.08 -14.32 -3.65
N ALA A 65 -11.21 -13.93 -4.24
CA ALA A 65 -12.26 -14.88 -4.63
C ALA A 65 -11.75 -15.92 -5.62
N PHE A 66 -11.02 -15.49 -6.66
CA PHE A 66 -10.38 -16.37 -7.64
C PHE A 66 -9.38 -17.31 -6.96
N ASN A 67 -8.49 -16.77 -6.13
CA ASN A 67 -7.48 -17.54 -5.43
C ASN A 67 -8.11 -18.57 -4.47
N ARG A 68 -9.25 -18.30 -3.84
CA ARG A 68 -9.93 -19.30 -3.00
C ARG A 68 -10.38 -20.54 -3.78
N GLN A 69 -10.68 -20.39 -5.07
CA GLN A 69 -11.19 -21.48 -5.92
C GLN A 69 -10.08 -22.13 -6.78
N ALA A 70 -9.03 -21.39 -7.12
CA ALA A 70 -8.01 -21.84 -8.05
C ALA A 70 -7.01 -22.82 -7.41
N ARG A 71 -6.87 -24.01 -8.02
CA ARG A 71 -6.01 -25.10 -7.52
C ARG A 71 -4.55 -24.98 -7.94
N PHE A 72 -4.31 -24.55 -9.19
CA PHE A 72 -2.96 -24.58 -9.79
C PHE A 72 -2.45 -23.20 -10.23
N THR A 73 -3.29 -22.17 -10.18
CA THR A 73 -2.94 -20.82 -10.61
C THR A 73 -3.35 -19.83 -9.54
N ARG A 74 -2.52 -18.82 -9.31
CA ARG A 74 -2.83 -17.72 -8.40
C ARG A 74 -2.67 -16.40 -9.14
N ARG A 75 -3.48 -15.41 -8.75
CA ARG A 75 -3.37 -14.03 -9.19
C ARG A 75 -2.80 -13.18 -8.05
N GLY A 76 -2.03 -12.17 -8.40
CA GLY A 76 -1.51 -11.17 -7.49
C GLY A 76 -1.73 -9.77 -8.06
N ILE A 77 -1.78 -8.79 -7.17
CA ILE A 77 -1.79 -7.37 -7.52
C ILE A 77 -0.88 -6.64 -6.53
N GLY A 78 -0.19 -5.62 -7.01
CA GLY A 78 0.69 -4.78 -6.20
C GLY A 78 0.64 -3.34 -6.70
N PHE A 79 1.01 -2.44 -5.79
CA PHE A 79 1.27 -1.03 -6.03
C PHE A 79 2.60 -0.69 -5.37
#